data_AF-A0A962IYR9-F1
#
_entry.id   AF-A0A962IYR9-F1
#
_cell.length_a   1.000
_cell.length_b   1.000
_cell.length_c   1.000
_cell.angle_alpha   90.00
_cell.angle_beta   90.00
_cell.angle_gamma   90.00
#
_symmetry.space_group_name_H-M   'P 1'
#
loop_
_entity.id
_entity.type
_entity.pdbx_description
1 polymer ?
#
loop_
_entity_poly.entity_id
_entity_poly.type
_entity_poly.pdbx_seq_one_letter_code
_entity_poly.pdbx_strand_id
1 'polypeptide(L)'
;GERMDMTEDKVRRVLKIAKEPISMETPIGDDEDSHLGDFIEDSTVDSPVDSSIDEGLREATKDVLSSLTAREAKVLRMRFGIDMNTDHTLEEVGKQFDVTRERIRQIEAKALRKLRHPTRSDHLRSFLDD
;
A
#
# COMPACT_ATOMS: atom_id res chain seq x y z
N GLY A 1 -10.76 39.57 8.88
CA GLY A 1 -11.89 38.80 9.41
C GLY A 1 -13.13 39.66 9.58
N GLU A 2 -13.06 40.73 10.36
CA GLU A 2 -14.23 41.47 10.86
C GLU A 2 -15.12 42.18 9.81
N ARG A 3 -14.62 42.52 8.62
CA ARG A 3 -15.46 43.13 7.56
C ARG A 3 -16.30 42.14 6.76
N MET A 4 -15.98 40.84 6.82
CA MET A 4 -16.56 39.81 5.94
C MET A 4 -17.43 38.79 6.71
N ASP A 5 -17.58 38.95 8.03
CA ASP A 5 -18.33 38.05 8.93
C ASP A 5 -18.02 36.55 8.73
N MET A 6 -16.77 36.27 8.34
CA MET A 6 -16.26 34.94 7.99
C MET A 6 -14.96 34.67 8.75
N THR A 7 -14.75 33.41 9.14
CA THR A 7 -13.49 32.97 9.76
C THR A 7 -12.32 33.11 8.79
N GLU A 8 -11.15 33.43 9.31
CA GLU A 8 -9.94 33.67 8.51
C GLU A 8 -9.60 32.48 7.59
N ASP A 9 -9.80 31.24 8.06
CA ASP A 9 -9.60 30.02 7.27
C ASP A 9 -10.56 29.90 6.08
N LYS A 10 -11.80 30.40 6.22
CA LYS A 10 -12.75 30.43 5.10
C LYS A 10 -12.30 31.46 4.06
N VAL A 11 -11.85 32.63 4.49
CA VAL A 11 -11.34 33.66 3.59
C VAL A 11 -10.10 33.18 2.82
N ARG A 12 -9.15 32.50 3.48
CA ARG A 12 -7.97 31.92 2.83
C ARG A 12 -8.31 30.83 1.81
N ARG A 13 -9.28 29.96 2.12
CA ARG A 13 -9.74 28.92 1.18
C ARG A 13 -10.41 29.51 -0.06
N VAL A 14 -11.31 30.48 0.12
CA VAL A 14 -11.99 31.15 -1.00
C VAL A 14 -10.96 31.86 -1.89
N LEU A 15 -9.99 32.57 -1.31
CA LEU A 15 -8.91 33.22 -2.06
C LEU A 15 -7.99 32.22 -2.78
N LYS A 16 -7.83 31.00 -2.27
CA LYS A 16 -7.04 29.96 -2.94
C LYS A 16 -7.77 29.36 -4.14
N ILE A 17 -9.09 29.17 -4.03
CA ILE A 17 -9.94 28.59 -5.09
C ILE A 17 -10.21 29.61 -6.20
N ALA A 18 -10.31 30.90 -5.88
CA ALA A 18 -10.60 31.96 -6.83
C ALA A 18 -9.44 32.29 -7.78
N LYS A 19 -8.27 31.66 -7.63
CA LYS A 19 -7.13 31.84 -8.54
C LYS A 19 -7.39 31.02 -9.82
N GLU A 20 -7.19 31.65 -10.97
CA GLU A 20 -7.25 30.96 -12.25
C GLU A 20 -6.08 29.98 -12.40
N PRO A 21 -6.27 28.82 -13.07
CA PRO A 21 -5.19 27.89 -13.36
C PRO A 21 -4.14 28.55 -14.25
N ILE A 22 -2.86 28.26 -13.99
CA ILE A 22 -1.74 28.78 -14.75
C ILE A 22 -1.48 27.83 -15.93
N SER A 23 -1.17 28.39 -17.11
CA SER A 23 -0.80 27.58 -18.28
C SER A 23 0.49 26.80 -18.00
N MET A 24 0.52 25.51 -18.36
CA MET A 24 1.74 24.71 -18.29
C MET A 24 2.78 25.14 -19.33
N GLU A 25 2.37 25.84 -20.38
CA GLU A 25 3.25 26.43 -21.40
C GLU A 25 3.82 27.80 -20.97
N THR A 26 3.61 28.21 -19.71
CA THR A 26 4.20 29.45 -19.22
C THR A 26 5.72 29.28 -19.17
N PRO A 27 6.51 30.10 -19.90
CA PRO A 27 7.97 30.00 -19.87
C PRO A 27 8.48 30.33 -18.47
N ILE A 28 9.48 29.56 -18.01
CA ILE A 28 10.16 29.76 -16.73
C ILE A 28 11.64 30.02 -16.98
N GLY A 29 12.16 31.09 -16.37
CA GLY A 29 13.58 31.46 -16.48
C GLY A 29 13.92 32.21 -17.78
N ASP A 30 15.22 32.39 -18.02
CA ASP A 30 15.77 33.03 -19.23
C ASP A 30 16.07 32.00 -20.35
N ASP A 31 15.90 30.71 -20.07
CA ASP A 31 16.11 29.63 -21.04
C ASP A 31 14.85 29.42 -21.88
N GLU A 32 14.93 29.69 -23.19
CA GLU A 32 13.77 29.72 -24.12
C GLU A 32 13.03 28.39 -24.26
N ASP A 33 13.60 27.27 -23.79
CA ASP A 33 13.02 25.93 -23.92
C ASP A 33 12.37 25.39 -22.62
N SER A 34 12.40 26.13 -21.50
CA SER A 34 11.89 25.65 -20.21
C SER A 34 10.47 26.17 -19.91
N HIS A 35 9.51 25.26 -19.81
CA HIS A 35 8.11 25.58 -19.51
C HIS A 35 7.74 25.11 -18.10
N LEU A 36 6.73 25.74 -17.50
CA LEU A 36 6.25 25.39 -16.16
C LEU A 36 5.82 23.92 -16.03
N GLY A 37 5.31 23.32 -17.12
CA GLY A 37 4.95 21.91 -17.19
C GLY A 37 6.14 20.95 -17.05
N ASP A 38 7.34 21.35 -17.46
CA ASP A 38 8.53 20.50 -17.42
C ASP A 38 9.03 20.22 -15.99
N PHE A 39 8.54 21.01 -15.02
CA PHE A 39 8.85 20.86 -13.60
C PHE A 39 7.76 20.12 -12.81
N ILE A 40 6.67 19.72 -13.45
CA ILE A 40 5.61 18.96 -12.81
C ILE A 40 5.97 17.48 -12.88
N GLU A 41 6.49 16.94 -11.78
CA GLU A 41 6.75 15.50 -11.63
C GLU A 41 5.43 14.72 -11.62
N ASP A 42 5.42 13.56 -12.28
CA ASP A 42 4.31 12.63 -12.21
C ASP A 42 4.35 11.86 -10.89
N SER A 43 3.59 12.34 -9.91
CA SER A 43 3.45 11.70 -8.60
C SER A 43 2.58 10.43 -8.62
N THR A 44 2.06 10.02 -9.78
CA THR A 44 1.21 8.82 -9.91
C THR A 44 1.98 7.59 -10.36
N VAL A 45 3.22 7.76 -10.82
CA VAL A 45 4.08 6.68 -11.28
C VAL A 45 4.95 6.21 -10.13
N ASP A 46 4.87 4.92 -9.81
CA ASP A 46 5.76 4.30 -8.84
C ASP A 46 7.20 4.32 -9.35
N SER A 47 8.15 4.61 -8.45
CA SER A 47 9.56 4.57 -8.79
C SER A 47 9.96 3.14 -9.23
N PRO A 48 10.85 2.98 -10.22
CA PRO A 48 11.40 1.66 -10.58
C PRO A 48 12.05 0.94 -9.39
N VAL A 49 12.60 1.72 -8.44
CA VAL A 49 13.18 1.19 -7.20
C VAL A 49 12.09 0.61 -6.31
N ASP A 50 11.02 1.36 -6.08
CA ASP A 50 9.88 0.93 -5.25
C ASP A 50 9.20 -0.31 -5.85
N SER A 51 8.97 -0.30 -7.17
CA SER A 51 8.44 -1.45 -7.91
C SER A 51 9.31 -2.70 -7.76
N SER A 52 10.64 -2.54 -7.72
CA SER A 52 11.57 -3.65 -7.53
C SER A 52 11.55 -4.19 -6.10
N ILE A 53 11.38 -3.30 -5.11
CA ILE A 53 11.23 -3.68 -3.70
C ILE A 53 9.92 -4.46 -3.51
N ASP A 54 8.82 -4.01 -4.12
CA ASP A 54 7.52 -4.67 -4.06
C ASP A 54 7.54 -6.08 -4.67
N GLU A 55 8.18 -6.24 -5.84
CA GLU A 55 8.33 -7.57 -6.44
C GLU A 55 9.22 -8.47 -5.57
N GLY A 56 10.30 -7.93 -5.00
CA GLY A 56 11.15 -8.64 -4.05
C GLY A 56 10.39 -9.09 -2.79
N LEU A 57 9.54 -8.23 -2.24
CA LEU A 57 8.68 -8.53 -1.10
C LEU A 57 7.69 -9.65 -1.44
N ARG A 58 7.13 -9.62 -2.65
CA ARG A 58 6.20 -10.65 -3.15
C ARG A 58 6.87 -12.01 -3.22
N GLU A 59 8.09 -12.08 -3.78
CA GLU A 59 8.87 -13.32 -3.85
C GLU A 59 9.25 -13.83 -2.46
N ALA A 60 9.80 -12.96 -1.60
CA ALA A 60 10.14 -13.30 -0.22
C ALA A 60 8.92 -13.84 0.57
N THR A 61 7.76 -13.22 0.39
CA THR A 61 6.51 -13.67 1.02
C THR A 61 6.10 -15.04 0.51
N LYS A 62 6.20 -15.29 -0.79
CA LYS A 62 5.89 -16.59 -1.40
C LYS A 62 6.80 -17.69 -0.88
N ASP A 63 8.09 -17.42 -0.74
CA ASP A 63 9.08 -18.36 -0.22
C ASP A 63 8.83 -18.67 1.26
N VAL A 64 8.55 -17.65 2.07
CA VAL A 64 8.25 -17.84 3.49
C VAL A 64 6.95 -18.62 3.68
N LEU A 65 5.92 -18.37 2.85
CA LEU A 65 4.69 -19.17 2.85
C LEU A 65 4.92 -20.61 2.37
N SER A 66 5.89 -20.86 1.48
CA SER A 66 6.22 -22.21 1.03
C SER A 66 6.82 -23.08 2.15
N SER A 67 7.44 -22.46 3.16
CA SER A 67 7.99 -23.14 4.35
C SER A 67 6.92 -23.61 5.36
N LEU A 68 5.66 -23.21 5.17
CA LEU A 68 4.52 -23.63 5.99
C LEU A 68 3.88 -24.90 5.42
N THR A 69 3.01 -25.52 6.21
CA THR A 69 2.21 -26.63 5.68
C THR A 69 1.25 -26.10 4.60
N ALA A 70 0.93 -26.92 3.59
CA ALA A 70 0.02 -26.52 2.51
C ALA A 70 -1.32 -25.94 3.01
N ARG A 71 -1.82 -26.45 4.15
CA ARG A 71 -3.03 -25.94 4.80
C ARG A 71 -2.82 -24.56 5.42
N GLU A 72 -1.73 -24.35 6.15
CA GLU A 72 -1.40 -23.05 6.75
C GLU A 72 -1.13 -21.99 5.68
N ALA A 73 -0.37 -22.34 4.64
CA ALA A 73 -0.07 -21.45 3.52
C ALA A 73 -1.35 -21.04 2.78
N LYS A 74 -2.24 -21.99 2.47
CA LYS A 74 -3.50 -21.69 1.78
C LYS A 74 -4.45 -20.86 2.64
N VAL A 75 -4.54 -21.11 3.94
CA VAL A 75 -5.33 -20.26 4.87
C VAL A 75 -4.80 -18.83 4.87
N LEU A 76 -3.48 -18.62 4.98
CA LEU A 76 -2.90 -17.27 4.96
C LEU A 76 -3.09 -16.58 3.60
N ARG A 77 -2.85 -17.28 2.48
CA ARG A 77 -3.05 -16.71 1.14
C ARG A 77 -4.48 -16.22 0.92
N MET A 78 -5.46 -17.04 1.30
CA MET A 78 -6.87 -16.66 1.21
C MET A 78 -7.25 -15.52 2.15
N ARG A 79 -6.69 -15.50 3.37
CA ARG A 79 -7.00 -14.47 4.38
C ARG A 79 -6.47 -13.09 3.99
N PHE A 80 -5.32 -13.03 3.32
CA PHE A 80 -4.63 -11.78 2.98
C PHE A 80 -4.68 -11.45 1.48
N GLY A 81 -5.35 -12.27 0.66
CA GLY A 81 -5.42 -12.04 -0.79
C GLY A 81 -4.10 -12.29 -1.54
N ILE A 82 -3.15 -13.01 -0.95
CA ILE A 82 -1.83 -13.25 -1.58
C ILE A 82 -2.01 -14.22 -2.74
N ASP A 83 -1.63 -13.80 -3.94
CA ASP A 83 -1.89 -14.50 -5.21
C ASP A 83 -3.39 -14.72 -5.51
N MET A 84 -4.27 -13.89 -4.94
CA MET A 84 -5.71 -13.96 -5.15
C MET A 84 -6.28 -12.56 -5.44
N ASN A 85 -7.40 -12.50 -6.16
CA ASN A 85 -8.02 -11.22 -6.52
C ASN A 85 -8.67 -10.52 -5.31
N THR A 86 -9.04 -11.27 -4.27
CA THR A 86 -9.74 -10.76 -3.09
C THR A 86 -9.29 -11.50 -1.83
N ASP A 87 -9.28 -10.78 -0.72
CA ASP A 87 -9.19 -11.36 0.62
C ASP A 87 -10.51 -12.06 1.00
N HIS A 88 -10.42 -13.03 1.91
CA HIS A 88 -11.56 -13.79 2.40
C HIS A 88 -11.69 -13.68 3.91
N THR A 89 -12.93 -13.63 4.37
CA THR A 89 -13.25 -13.64 5.80
C THR A 89 -12.96 -15.01 6.42
N LEU A 90 -12.78 -15.05 7.75
CA LEU A 90 -12.58 -16.30 8.49
C LEU A 90 -13.71 -17.32 8.26
N GLU A 91 -14.94 -16.84 8.03
CA GLU A 91 -16.10 -17.71 7.77
C GLU A 91 -16.06 -18.30 6.36
N GLU A 92 -15.70 -17.52 5.35
CA GLU A 92 -15.57 -18.00 3.97
C GLU A 92 -14.43 -19.01 3.83
N VAL A 93 -13.29 -18.73 4.46
CA VAL A 93 -12.18 -19.70 4.54
C VAL A 93 -12.64 -20.94 5.30
N GLY A 94 -13.39 -20.79 6.40
CA GLY A 94 -13.95 -21.92 7.14
C GLY A 94 -14.84 -22.82 6.28
N LYS A 95 -15.73 -22.23 5.47
CA LYS A 95 -16.60 -22.96 4.53
C LYS A 95 -15.80 -23.74 3.49
N GLN A 96 -14.73 -23.17 2.93
CA GLN A 96 -13.91 -23.88 1.92
C GLN A 96 -13.08 -25.03 2.50
N PHE A 97 -12.69 -24.94 3.77
CA PHE A 97 -11.91 -25.96 4.46
C PHE A 97 -12.76 -26.94 5.28
N ASP A 98 -14.09 -26.81 5.21
CA ASP A 98 -15.08 -27.56 5.99
C ASP A 98 -14.77 -27.56 7.50
N VAL A 99 -14.43 -26.38 8.03
CA VAL A 99 -14.10 -26.18 9.43
C VAL A 99 -14.75 -24.92 10.00
N THR A 100 -14.85 -24.86 11.32
CA THR A 100 -15.38 -23.70 12.02
C THR A 100 -14.48 -22.48 11.86
N ARG A 101 -15.09 -21.29 11.96
CA ARG A 101 -14.39 -20.00 12.00
C ARG A 101 -13.24 -19.99 13.02
N GLU A 102 -13.51 -20.49 14.23
CA GLU A 102 -12.50 -20.52 15.30
C GLU A 102 -11.33 -21.45 14.96
N ARG A 103 -11.57 -22.53 14.22
CA ARG A 103 -10.50 -23.40 13.76
C ARG A 103 -9.57 -22.69 12.77
N ILE A 104 -10.11 -21.89 11.84
CA ILE A 104 -9.31 -21.06 10.94
C ILE A 104 -8.48 -20.03 11.72
N ARG A 105 -9.09 -19.36 12.71
CA ARG A 105 -8.39 -18.40 13.58
C ARG A 105 -7.20 -19.03 14.31
N GLN A 106 -7.36 -20.25 14.81
CA GLN A 106 -6.26 -20.99 15.45
C GLN A 106 -5.14 -21.34 14.47
N ILE A 107 -5.48 -21.74 13.24
CA ILE A 107 -4.48 -22.06 12.19
C ILE A 107 -3.70 -20.80 11.81
N GLU A 108 -4.39 -19.67 11.63
CA GLU A 108 -3.79 -18.37 11.35
C GLU A 108 -2.82 -17.95 12.46
N ALA A 109 -3.27 -17.96 13.72
CA ALA A 109 -2.41 -17.61 14.86
C ALA A 109 -1.18 -18.53 14.97
N LYS A 110 -1.35 -19.82 14.71
CA LYS A 110 -0.24 -20.78 14.72
C LYS A 110 0.74 -20.53 13.57
N ALA A 111 0.25 -20.24 12.38
CA ALA A 111 1.08 -19.93 11.21
C ALA A 111 1.86 -18.63 11.43
N LEU A 112 1.20 -17.56 11.88
CA LEU A 112 1.86 -16.30 12.25
C LEU A 112 2.91 -16.49 13.33
N ARG A 113 2.66 -17.33 14.33
CA ARG A 113 3.66 -17.66 15.36
C ARG A 113 4.91 -18.34 14.77
N LYS A 114 4.74 -19.21 13.77
CA LYS A 114 5.87 -19.84 13.06
C LYS A 114 6.64 -18.83 12.21
N LEU A 115 5.94 -17.90 11.56
CA LEU A 115 6.56 -16.86 10.74
C LEU A 115 7.34 -15.83 11.57
N ARG A 116 6.92 -15.59 12.82
CA ARG A 116 7.64 -14.72 13.78
C ARG A 116 8.95 -15.30 14.30
N HIS A 117 9.29 -16.55 13.99
CA HIS A 117 10.54 -17.13 14.44
C HIS A 117 11.72 -16.58 13.61
N PRO A 118 12.87 -16.20 14.22
CA PRO A 118 13.99 -15.52 13.55
C PRO A 118 14.38 -16.14 12.20
N THR A 119 14.55 -17.46 12.17
CA THR A 119 14.90 -18.21 10.94
C THR A 119 13.99 -17.98 9.74
N ARG A 120 12.75 -17.49 9.93
CA ARG A 120 11.82 -17.17 8.85
C ARG A 120 11.52 -15.67 8.78
N SER A 121 11.53 -14.97 9.92
CA SER A 121 11.28 -13.53 9.94
C SER A 121 12.44 -12.70 9.44
N ASP A 122 13.68 -13.19 9.50
CA ASP A 122 14.86 -12.40 9.13
C ASP A 122 14.83 -11.98 7.65
N HIS A 123 14.27 -12.80 6.77
CA HIS A 123 14.12 -12.48 5.36
C HIS A 123 13.01 -11.44 5.09
N LEU A 124 11.97 -11.40 5.92
CA LEU A 124 10.90 -10.41 5.80
C LEU A 124 11.20 -9.11 6.57
N ARG A 125 12.09 -9.18 7.57
CA ARG A 125 12.47 -8.04 8.39
C ARG A 125 13.24 -6.98 7.61
N SER A 126 13.98 -7.36 6.58
CA SER A 126 14.70 -6.40 5.73
C SER A 126 13.77 -5.52 4.89
N PHE A 127 12.48 -5.86 4.79
CA PHE A 127 11.46 -5.07 4.09
C PHE A 127 10.66 -4.16 5.04
N LEU A 128 10.93 -4.19 6.35
CA LEU A 128 10.37 -3.23 7.28
C LEU A 128 11.30 -2.02 7.32
N ASP A 129 10.93 -0.96 6.62
CA ASP A 129 11.54 0.36 6.85
C ASP A 129 11.06 0.90 8.21
N ASP A 130 11.99 1.36 9.04
CA ASP A 130 11.72 1.95 10.37
C ASP A 130 11.08 3.34 10.28
#